data_AF-A0A1Q3YYK6-F1
#
_entry.id   AF-A0A1Q3YYK6-F1
#
_cell.length_a   1.000
_cell.length_b   1.000
_cell.length_c   1.000
_cell.angle_alpha   90.00
_cell.angle_beta   90.00
_cell.angle_gamma   90.00
#
_symmetry.space_group_name_H-M   'P 1'
#
loop_
_entity.id
_entity.type
_entity.pdbx_description
1 polymer ?
#
loop_
_entity_poly.entity_id
_entity_poly.type
_entity_poly.pdbx_seq_one_letter_code
_entity_poly.pdbx_strand_id
1 'polypeptide(L)'
;MDTKPPPKGRSRAARNEESERDDDGRKASQLHEAAHVGVGIIEAVSKPLKVEDNYSSLHRVDEVAAVILKLVTVLALTFGLFEYDRQKADSRVTQSLNLVQEWETGGYQDAYARINDLLLPLYQQNADTIAAVGDNAAERALLYGNIGEAVTGKDDAFVSEADKDADKVFHFFERAAICANEAICDYAVLKTFFGSEASSFWLYFGRYAERRQADGYAGYGDWTRRFVDGEINRAKFLGMF
;
A
#
# COMPACT_ATOMS: atom_id res chain seq x y z
N MET A 1 -10.98 60.25 -13.09
CA MET A 1 -10.39 59.20 -12.24
C MET A 1 -10.45 57.92 -13.05
N ASP A 2 -9.38 57.66 -13.80
CA ASP A 2 -9.26 56.52 -14.71
C ASP A 2 -8.74 55.30 -13.96
N THR A 3 -9.58 54.26 -13.84
CA THR A 3 -9.18 52.97 -13.25
C THR A 3 -8.87 51.98 -14.38
N LYS A 4 -7.56 51.78 -14.57
CA LYS A 4 -6.96 50.83 -15.51
C LYS A 4 -7.20 49.38 -15.03
N PRO A 5 -7.63 48.45 -15.90
CA PRO A 5 -7.81 47.05 -15.51
C PRO A 5 -6.47 46.32 -15.37
N PRO A 6 -6.39 45.29 -14.50
CA PRO A 6 -5.16 44.55 -14.23
C PRO A 6 -4.77 43.61 -15.38
N PRO A 7 -3.48 43.24 -15.50
CA PRO A 7 -2.98 42.44 -16.61
C PRO A 7 -3.37 40.96 -16.46
N LYS A 8 -3.74 40.35 -17.58
CA LYS A 8 -4.00 38.90 -17.72
C LYS A 8 -2.74 38.11 -17.35
N GLY A 9 -2.85 37.29 -16.29
CA GLY A 9 -1.82 36.37 -15.84
C GLY A 9 -1.48 35.34 -16.92
N ARG A 10 -0.19 35.25 -17.25
CA ARG A 10 0.36 34.31 -18.22
C ARG A 10 0.20 32.86 -17.75
N SER A 11 -0.25 32.06 -18.71
CA SER A 11 -0.27 30.60 -18.82
C SER A 11 0.59 29.81 -17.82
N ARG A 12 -0.08 29.00 -17.01
CA ARG A 12 0.51 27.99 -16.11
C ARG A 12 1.06 26.75 -16.85
N ALA A 13 0.83 26.66 -18.17
CA ALA A 13 1.24 25.52 -18.98
C ALA A 13 2.74 25.45 -19.29
N ALA A 14 3.47 26.58 -19.24
CA ALA A 14 4.89 26.62 -19.57
C ALA A 14 5.82 26.21 -18.41
N ARG A 15 5.30 26.00 -17.20
CA ARG A 15 6.13 25.64 -16.02
C ARG A 15 6.22 24.12 -15.79
N ASN A 16 5.36 23.32 -16.42
CA ASN A 16 5.40 21.87 -16.27
C ASN A 16 6.37 21.20 -17.26
N GLU A 17 6.64 21.79 -18.43
CA GLU A 17 7.56 21.20 -19.41
C GLU A 17 9.04 21.31 -19.01
N GLU A 18 9.39 22.25 -18.12
CA GLU A 18 10.77 22.43 -17.66
C GLU A 18 11.12 21.51 -16.47
N SER A 19 10.12 21.03 -15.73
CA SER A 19 10.33 20.09 -14.61
C SER A 19 10.42 18.62 -15.06
N GLU A 20 9.85 18.26 -16.21
CA GLU A 20 9.95 16.89 -16.77
C GLU A 20 11.28 16.66 -17.50
N ARG A 21 11.96 17.72 -17.96
CA ARG A 21 13.22 17.59 -18.69
C ARG A 21 14.43 17.32 -17.79
N ASP A 22 14.34 17.66 -16.50
CA ASP A 22 15.41 17.44 -15.52
C ASP A 22 15.38 16.04 -14.86
N ASP A 23 14.25 15.32 -14.91
CA ASP A 23 14.14 13.99 -14.30
C ASP A 23 14.61 12.87 -15.27
N ASP A 24 14.47 13.08 -16.58
CA ASP A 24 14.96 12.13 -17.60
C ASP A 24 16.49 12.11 -17.70
N GLY A 25 17.16 13.25 -17.48
CA GLY A 25 18.62 13.33 -17.41
C GLY A 25 19.20 12.59 -16.20
N ARG A 26 18.46 12.56 -15.08
CA ARG A 26 18.93 11.92 -13.84
C ARG A 26 18.75 10.39 -13.88
N LYS A 27 17.70 9.89 -14.55
CA LYS A 27 17.51 8.44 -14.81
C LYS A 27 18.52 7.89 -15.82
N ALA A 28 18.87 8.66 -16.85
CA ALA A 28 19.91 8.26 -17.81
C ALA A 28 21.30 8.17 -17.16
N SER A 29 21.62 9.04 -16.20
CA SER A 29 22.91 9.01 -15.49
C SER A 29 23.03 7.85 -14.50
N GLN A 30 21.95 7.45 -13.82
CA GLN A 30 21.99 6.31 -12.88
C GLN A 30 22.02 4.95 -13.60
N LEU A 31 21.42 4.83 -14.79
CA LEU A 31 21.54 3.63 -15.62
C LEU A 31 22.95 3.45 -16.21
N HIS A 32 23.67 4.54 -16.47
CA HIS A 32 25.05 4.47 -16.95
C HIS A 32 26.02 4.01 -15.85
N GLU A 33 25.76 4.34 -14.57
CA GLU A 33 26.65 3.96 -13.47
C GLU A 33 26.43 2.50 -13.00
N ALA A 34 25.20 1.99 -13.08
CA ALA A 34 24.92 0.56 -12.81
C ALA A 34 25.45 -0.36 -13.92
N ALA A 35 25.57 0.12 -15.16
CA ALA A 35 26.15 -0.66 -16.26
C ALA A 35 27.68 -0.83 -16.13
N HIS A 36 28.40 0.10 -15.50
CA HIS A 36 29.85 -0.03 -15.31
C HIS A 36 30.24 -1.00 -14.18
N VAL A 37 29.36 -1.23 -13.20
CA VAL A 37 29.61 -2.23 -12.14
C VAL A 37 29.35 -3.66 -12.65
N GLY A 38 28.41 -3.84 -13.59
CA GLY A 38 28.11 -5.14 -14.21
C GLY A 38 29.10 -5.58 -15.29
N VAL A 39 29.65 -4.65 -16.08
CA VAL A 39 30.56 -4.98 -17.19
C VAL A 39 32.02 -5.18 -16.72
N GLY A 40 32.44 -4.52 -15.63
CA GLY A 40 33.77 -4.70 -15.05
C GLY A 40 34.06 -6.10 -14.49
N ILE A 41 33.03 -6.86 -14.12
CA ILE A 41 33.18 -8.25 -13.64
C ILE A 41 33.37 -9.23 -14.81
N ILE A 42 32.87 -8.91 -16.00
CA ILE A 42 32.96 -9.81 -17.16
C ILE A 42 34.30 -9.62 -17.93
N GLU A 43 34.87 -8.41 -17.93
CA GLU A 43 36.09 -8.13 -18.70
C GLU A 43 37.40 -8.56 -17.99
N ALA A 44 37.37 -8.80 -16.67
CA ALA A 44 38.53 -9.32 -15.94
C ALA A 44 38.74 -10.84 -16.12
N VAL A 45 37.77 -11.56 -16.70
CA VAL A 45 37.81 -13.03 -16.85
C VAL A 45 38.33 -13.47 -18.22
N SER A 46 38.58 -12.55 -19.18
CA SER A 46 38.89 -12.92 -20.57
C SER A 46 40.34 -12.69 -21.02
N LYS A 47 41.29 -12.37 -20.12
CA LYS A 47 42.71 -12.31 -20.51
C LYS A 47 43.30 -13.72 -20.54
N PRO A 48 43.70 -14.26 -21.72
CA PRO A 48 44.39 -15.54 -21.77
C PRO A 48 45.78 -15.38 -21.15
N LEU A 49 45.99 -16.03 -20.00
CA LEU A 49 47.32 -16.27 -19.46
C LEU A 49 48.10 -17.09 -20.50
N LYS A 50 49.12 -16.49 -21.11
CA LYS A 50 50.10 -17.22 -21.92
C LYS A 50 50.93 -18.06 -20.96
N VAL A 51 50.53 -19.31 -20.79
CA VAL A 51 51.29 -20.35 -20.09
C VAL A 51 52.12 -21.07 -21.15
N GLU A 52 53.43 -20.99 -21.04
CA GLU A 52 54.38 -21.70 -21.90
C GLU A 52 54.34 -23.21 -21.61
N ASP A 53 54.32 -23.98 -22.70
CA ASP A 53 53.98 -25.40 -22.75
C ASP A 53 54.86 -26.31 -21.91
N ASN A 54 54.30 -26.81 -20.81
CA ASN A 54 54.53 -28.15 -20.27
C ASN A 54 53.37 -28.46 -19.31
N TYR A 55 52.95 -29.72 -19.20
CA TYR A 55 51.86 -30.26 -18.36
C TYR A 55 50.48 -30.43 -19.03
N SER A 56 50.32 -31.56 -19.71
CA SER A 56 49.03 -32.11 -20.16
C SER A 56 48.05 -32.49 -19.03
N SER A 57 48.50 -32.51 -17.77
CA SER A 57 47.66 -32.73 -16.58
C SER A 57 47.09 -31.45 -15.98
N LEU A 58 47.61 -30.26 -16.32
CA LEU A 58 47.15 -28.98 -15.76
C LEU A 58 45.90 -28.43 -16.45
N HIS A 59 45.73 -28.64 -17.76
CA HIS A 59 44.53 -28.20 -18.49
C HIS A 59 43.22 -28.80 -17.96
N ARG A 60 43.27 -30.03 -17.45
CA ARG A 60 42.09 -30.69 -16.85
C ARG A 60 41.68 -30.03 -15.52
N VAL A 61 42.63 -29.41 -14.82
CA VAL A 61 42.37 -28.70 -13.55
C VAL A 61 41.71 -27.35 -13.83
N ASP A 62 42.14 -26.63 -14.88
CA ASP A 62 41.54 -25.34 -15.27
C ASP A 62 40.10 -25.47 -15.76
N GLU A 63 39.78 -26.49 -16.56
CA GLU A 63 38.40 -26.73 -17.00
C GLU A 63 37.46 -27.06 -15.84
N VAL A 64 37.92 -27.90 -14.90
CA VAL A 64 37.15 -28.25 -13.70
C VAL A 64 36.99 -27.03 -12.79
N ALA A 65 38.03 -26.22 -12.60
CA ALA A 65 37.97 -24.99 -11.83
C ALA A 65 36.98 -23.98 -12.43
N ALA A 66 36.95 -23.82 -13.75
CA ALA A 66 36.01 -22.94 -14.43
C ALA A 66 34.55 -23.41 -14.28
N VAL A 67 34.29 -24.72 -14.31
CA VAL A 67 32.95 -25.30 -14.09
C VAL A 67 32.52 -25.09 -12.63
N ILE A 68 33.39 -25.36 -11.66
CA ILE A 68 33.10 -25.15 -10.24
C ILE A 68 32.79 -23.67 -9.97
N LEU A 69 33.59 -22.75 -10.51
CA LEU A 69 33.38 -21.32 -10.34
C LEU A 69 31.99 -20.90 -10.87
N LYS A 70 31.61 -21.35 -12.07
CA LYS A 70 30.28 -21.08 -12.64
C LYS A 70 29.16 -21.61 -11.75
N LEU A 71 29.30 -22.83 -11.23
CA LEU A 71 28.31 -23.43 -10.32
C LEU A 71 28.19 -22.62 -9.03
N VAL A 72 29.31 -22.21 -8.41
CA VAL A 72 29.31 -21.37 -7.21
C VAL A 72 28.66 -20.01 -7.50
N THR A 73 28.96 -19.37 -8.62
CA THR A 73 28.33 -18.10 -9.01
C THR A 73 26.81 -18.23 -9.18
N VAL A 74 26.34 -19.29 -9.85
CA VAL A 74 24.90 -19.54 -10.01
C VAL A 74 24.22 -19.80 -8.66
N LEU A 75 24.86 -20.57 -7.76
CA LEU A 75 24.34 -20.81 -6.41
C LEU A 75 24.31 -19.52 -5.57
N ALA A 76 25.36 -18.70 -5.63
CA ALA A 76 25.42 -17.43 -4.92
C ALA A 76 24.36 -16.44 -5.42
N LEU A 77 24.14 -16.37 -6.74
CA LEU A 77 23.07 -15.55 -7.33
C LEU A 77 21.69 -16.04 -6.87
N THR A 78 21.44 -17.35 -6.93
CA THR A 78 20.17 -17.94 -6.47
C THR A 78 19.94 -17.67 -4.98
N PHE A 79 20.97 -17.85 -4.15
CA PHE A 79 20.89 -17.57 -2.72
C PHE A 79 20.66 -16.09 -2.42
N GLY A 80 21.32 -15.18 -3.15
CA GLY A 80 21.11 -13.74 -3.03
C GLY A 80 19.69 -13.31 -3.37
N LEU A 81 19.07 -13.90 -4.40
CA LEU A 81 17.65 -13.67 -4.72
C LEU A 81 16.74 -14.13 -3.59
N PHE A 82 17.03 -15.29 -3.00
CA PHE A 82 16.24 -15.85 -1.90
C PHE A 82 16.32 -15.02 -0.61
N GLU A 83 17.51 -14.58 -0.22
CA GLU A 83 17.72 -13.66 0.92
C GLU A 83 16.99 -12.33 0.70
N TYR A 84 17.04 -11.79 -0.51
CA TYR A 84 16.34 -10.54 -0.86
C TYR A 84 14.82 -10.65 -0.71
N ASP A 85 14.23 -11.78 -1.11
CA ASP A 85 12.79 -12.02 -0.95
C ASP A 85 12.40 -12.13 0.54
N ARG A 86 13.23 -12.77 1.36
CA ARG A 86 13.03 -12.81 2.82
C ARG A 86 13.13 -11.44 3.45
N GLN A 87 14.16 -10.66 3.10
CA GLN A 87 14.32 -9.31 3.61
C GLN A 87 13.13 -8.41 3.26
N LYS A 88 12.57 -8.56 2.06
CA LYS A 88 11.32 -7.88 1.67
C LYS A 88 10.14 -8.33 2.51
N ALA A 89 9.98 -9.63 2.76
CA ALA A 89 8.91 -10.14 3.60
C ALA A 89 8.99 -9.58 5.03
N ASP A 90 10.17 -9.63 5.65
CA ASP A 90 10.40 -9.08 6.99
C ASP A 90 10.15 -7.57 7.04
N SER A 91 10.55 -6.83 6.00
CA SER A 91 10.26 -5.41 5.86
C SER A 91 8.75 -5.15 5.79
N ARG A 92 7.99 -5.92 5.01
CA ARG A 92 6.52 -5.76 4.91
C ARG A 92 5.82 -6.01 6.23
N VAL A 93 6.24 -7.05 6.96
CA VAL A 93 5.70 -7.33 8.30
C VAL A 93 6.02 -6.18 9.25
N THR A 94 7.25 -5.67 9.24
CA THR A 94 7.66 -4.53 10.06
C THR A 94 6.81 -3.29 9.75
N GLN A 95 6.58 -2.98 8.47
CA GLN A 95 5.70 -1.86 8.08
C GLN A 95 4.25 -2.06 8.53
N SER A 96 3.73 -3.29 8.45
CA SER A 96 2.41 -3.60 8.99
C SER A 96 2.33 -3.36 10.51
N LEU A 97 3.36 -3.78 11.26
CA LEU A 97 3.41 -3.57 12.71
C LEU A 97 3.54 -2.08 13.09
N ASN A 98 4.21 -1.27 12.27
CA ASN A 98 4.24 0.17 12.45
C ASN A 98 2.84 0.79 12.33
N LEU A 99 1.99 0.30 11.41
CA LEU A 99 0.60 0.73 11.32
C LEU A 99 -0.23 0.28 12.54
N VAL A 100 0.08 -0.89 13.13
CA VAL A 100 -0.52 -1.33 14.41
C VAL A 100 -0.16 -0.37 15.53
N GLN A 101 1.12 -0.02 15.66
CA GLN A 101 1.53 0.96 16.66
C GLN A 101 0.90 2.33 16.40
N GLU A 102 0.80 2.75 15.13
CA GLU A 102 0.15 4.00 14.77
C GLU A 102 -1.36 4.00 15.09
N TRP A 103 -2.07 2.89 14.92
CA TRP A 103 -3.47 2.76 15.34
C TRP A 103 -3.64 3.07 16.84
N GLU A 104 -2.78 2.46 17.66
CA GLU A 104 -2.79 2.57 19.12
C GLU A 104 -2.36 3.96 19.60
N THR A 105 -1.34 4.55 18.98
CA THR A 105 -0.69 5.80 19.47
C THR A 105 -1.12 7.06 18.71
N GLY A 106 -1.65 6.92 17.50
CA GLY A 106 -2.11 8.02 16.64
C GLY A 106 -3.52 8.53 16.98
N GLY A 107 -4.16 7.97 18.00
CA GLY A 107 -5.51 8.31 18.44
C GLY A 107 -6.60 7.92 17.44
N TYR A 108 -6.34 6.94 16.57
CA TYR A 108 -7.34 6.33 15.70
C TYR A 108 -8.22 5.37 16.50
N GLN A 109 -7.61 4.57 17.38
CA GLN A 109 -8.32 3.73 18.34
C GLN A 109 -9.27 4.56 19.22
N ASP A 110 -8.84 5.73 19.71
CA ASP A 110 -9.69 6.60 20.51
C ASP A 110 -10.87 7.17 19.71
N ALA A 111 -10.65 7.55 18.44
CA ALA A 111 -11.72 8.00 17.56
C ALA A 111 -12.73 6.88 17.30
N TYR A 112 -12.25 5.66 17.03
CA TYR A 112 -13.08 4.48 16.88
C TYR A 112 -13.88 4.16 18.15
N ALA A 113 -13.26 4.27 19.32
CA ALA A 113 -13.93 4.08 20.61
C ALA A 113 -15.05 5.11 20.83
N ARG A 114 -14.77 6.40 20.59
CA ARG A 114 -15.79 7.46 20.72
C ARG A 114 -16.98 7.26 19.79
N ILE A 115 -16.75 6.84 18.55
CA ILE A 115 -17.85 6.51 17.63
C ILE A 115 -18.65 5.33 18.14
N ASN A 116 -17.99 4.28 18.64
CA ASN A 116 -18.69 3.11 19.20
C ASN A 116 -19.54 3.46 20.42
N ASP A 117 -19.08 4.39 21.26
CA ASP A 117 -19.88 4.91 22.38
C ASP A 117 -21.16 5.61 21.91
N LEU A 118 -21.13 6.25 20.73
CA LEU A 118 -22.31 6.86 20.11
C LEU A 118 -23.21 5.82 19.41
N LEU A 119 -22.63 4.76 18.86
CA LEU A 119 -23.37 3.67 18.21
C LEU A 119 -24.14 2.80 19.20
N LEU A 120 -23.56 2.52 20.37
CA LEU A 120 -24.09 1.54 21.32
C LEU A 120 -25.55 1.84 21.76
N PRO A 121 -25.93 3.07 22.13
CA PRO A 121 -27.31 3.37 22.48
C PRO A 121 -28.28 3.16 21.32
N LEU A 122 -27.87 3.49 20.09
CA LEU A 122 -28.70 3.32 18.90
C LEU A 122 -28.85 1.84 18.53
N TYR A 123 -27.77 1.06 18.65
CA TYR A 123 -27.84 -0.39 18.51
C TYR A 123 -28.83 -0.99 19.51
N GLN A 124 -28.75 -0.60 20.79
CA GLN A 124 -29.66 -1.08 21.83
C GLN A 124 -31.12 -0.70 21.57
N GLN A 125 -31.37 0.52 21.09
CA GLN A 125 -32.72 0.97 20.71
C GLN A 125 -33.31 0.19 19.53
N ASN A 126 -32.46 -0.33 18.64
CA ASN A 126 -32.87 -1.08 17.46
C ASN A 126 -32.75 -2.61 17.64
N ALA A 127 -32.48 -3.11 18.85
CA ALA A 127 -32.18 -4.53 19.09
C ALA A 127 -33.28 -5.48 18.60
N ASP A 128 -34.56 -5.17 18.83
CA ASP A 128 -35.68 -5.98 18.37
C ASP A 128 -35.78 -5.99 16.83
N THR A 129 -35.54 -4.84 16.19
CA THR A 129 -35.50 -4.74 14.73
C THR A 129 -34.34 -5.52 14.15
N ILE A 130 -33.16 -5.44 14.76
CA ILE A 130 -31.98 -6.22 14.36
C ILE A 130 -32.27 -7.72 14.46
N ALA A 131 -32.93 -8.16 15.54
CA ALA A 131 -33.33 -9.56 15.70
C ALA A 131 -34.37 -10.00 14.65
N ALA A 132 -35.33 -9.13 14.32
CA ALA A 132 -36.38 -9.43 13.34
C ALA A 132 -35.84 -9.60 11.90
N VAL A 133 -34.80 -8.85 11.54
CA VAL A 133 -34.14 -8.96 10.23
C VAL A 133 -33.41 -10.30 10.05
N GLY A 134 -32.98 -10.94 11.14
CA GLY A 134 -32.30 -12.23 11.10
C GLY A 134 -31.04 -12.21 10.23
N ASP A 135 -30.86 -13.22 9.37
CA ASP A 135 -29.68 -13.40 8.52
C ASP A 135 -29.79 -12.71 7.14
N ASN A 136 -30.81 -11.88 6.90
CA ASN A 136 -30.94 -11.16 5.64
C ASN A 136 -29.85 -10.08 5.50
N ALA A 137 -28.78 -10.40 4.77
CA ALA A 137 -27.60 -9.53 4.64
C ALA A 137 -27.93 -8.13 4.10
N ALA A 138 -28.85 -8.01 3.14
CA ALA A 138 -29.21 -6.73 2.55
C ALA A 138 -29.96 -5.84 3.56
N GLU A 139 -30.97 -6.39 4.23
CA GLU A 139 -31.72 -5.65 5.26
C GLU A 139 -30.84 -5.27 6.46
N ARG A 140 -29.91 -6.15 6.86
CA ARG A 140 -28.93 -5.84 7.91
C ARG A 140 -28.05 -4.67 7.49
N ALA A 141 -27.50 -4.68 6.27
CA ALA A 141 -26.65 -3.60 5.78
C ALA A 141 -27.40 -2.26 5.74
N LEU A 142 -28.67 -2.26 5.33
CA LEU A 142 -29.52 -1.07 5.37
C LEU A 142 -29.73 -0.58 6.81
N LEU A 143 -30.06 -1.49 7.74
CA LEU A 143 -30.31 -1.16 9.14
C LEU A 143 -29.07 -0.58 9.83
N TYR A 144 -27.92 -1.24 9.70
CA TYR A 144 -26.67 -0.76 10.30
C TYR A 144 -26.18 0.53 9.66
N GLY A 145 -26.32 0.66 8.34
CA GLY A 145 -26.02 1.90 7.64
C GLY A 145 -26.87 3.08 8.14
N ASN A 146 -28.17 2.86 8.39
CA ASN A 146 -29.04 3.88 8.97
C ASN A 146 -28.65 4.25 10.41
N ILE A 147 -28.19 3.27 11.20
CA ILE A 147 -27.66 3.53 12.55
C ILE A 147 -26.39 4.37 12.45
N GLY A 148 -25.49 4.07 11.52
CA GLY A 148 -24.29 4.87 11.28
C GLY A 148 -24.60 6.30 10.83
N GLU A 149 -25.57 6.50 9.94
CA GLU A 149 -26.09 7.83 9.54
C GLU A 149 -26.89 8.54 10.64
N ALA A 150 -27.32 7.85 11.69
CA ALA A 150 -27.87 8.50 12.87
C ALA A 150 -26.76 8.98 13.83
N VAL A 151 -25.55 8.44 13.73
CA VAL A 151 -24.37 8.92 14.46
C VAL A 151 -23.68 10.05 13.70
N THR A 152 -23.37 9.78 12.43
CA THR A 152 -22.66 10.67 11.51
C THR A 152 -23.64 11.33 10.56
N GLY A 153 -23.25 12.42 9.92
CA GLY A 153 -24.00 12.91 8.79
C GLY A 153 -25.38 13.51 9.12
N LYS A 154 -25.49 14.17 10.27
CA LYS A 154 -26.67 14.98 10.64
C LYS A 154 -26.70 16.34 9.94
N ASP A 155 -25.59 16.73 9.33
CA ASP A 155 -25.46 17.94 8.52
C ASP A 155 -24.73 17.63 7.21
N ASP A 156 -24.94 18.49 6.22
CA ASP A 156 -24.31 18.40 4.89
C ASP A 156 -22.86 18.91 4.92
N ALA A 157 -22.43 19.54 6.01
CA ALA A 157 -21.10 20.14 6.13
C ALA A 157 -20.04 19.17 6.68
N PHE A 158 -20.46 18.02 7.23
CA PHE A 158 -19.61 17.00 7.83
C PHE A 158 -18.67 17.56 8.92
N VAL A 159 -19.19 18.48 9.74
CA VAL A 159 -18.40 19.22 10.72
C VAL A 159 -18.54 18.71 12.14
N SER A 160 -19.44 17.75 12.39
CA SER A 160 -19.65 17.21 13.73
C SER A 160 -18.42 16.43 14.21
N GLU A 161 -18.26 16.30 15.53
CA GLU A 161 -17.15 15.50 16.08
C GLU A 161 -17.24 14.02 15.65
N ALA A 162 -18.44 13.49 15.48
CA ALA A 162 -18.64 12.14 14.97
C ALA A 162 -18.17 12.00 13.51
N ASP A 163 -18.41 13.01 12.67
CA ASP A 163 -17.93 13.02 11.28
C ASP A 163 -16.40 13.07 11.22
N LYS A 164 -15.78 13.89 12.08
CA LYS A 164 -14.31 13.99 12.19
C LYS A 164 -13.69 12.68 12.69
N ASP A 165 -14.30 12.04 13.69
CA ASP A 165 -13.82 10.75 14.17
C ASP A 165 -13.97 9.69 13.08
N ALA A 166 -15.10 9.67 12.34
CA ALA A 166 -15.31 8.74 11.24
C ALA A 166 -14.28 8.96 10.13
N ASP A 167 -14.05 10.21 9.73
CA ASP A 167 -13.03 10.59 8.74
C ASP A 167 -11.63 10.12 9.15
N LYS A 168 -11.27 10.31 10.43
CA LYS A 168 -10.00 9.85 10.98
C LYS A 168 -9.85 8.32 10.90
N VAL A 169 -10.90 7.57 11.22
CA VAL A 169 -10.89 6.11 11.13
C VAL A 169 -10.86 5.62 9.67
N PHE A 170 -11.62 6.27 8.77
CA PHE A 170 -11.53 6.00 7.33
C PHE A 170 -10.11 6.22 6.82
N HIS A 171 -9.49 7.35 7.15
CA HIS A 171 -8.13 7.68 6.75
C HIS A 171 -7.13 6.59 7.15
N PHE A 172 -7.25 6.05 8.36
CA PHE A 172 -6.43 4.94 8.82
C PHE A 172 -6.59 3.69 7.95
N PHE A 173 -7.83 3.24 7.75
CA PHE A 173 -8.09 2.02 6.98
C PHE A 173 -7.75 2.18 5.50
N GLU A 174 -7.97 3.36 4.91
CA GLU A 174 -7.52 3.65 3.55
C GLU A 174 -6.01 3.55 3.43
N ARG A 175 -5.26 4.13 4.37
CA ARG A 175 -3.79 4.03 4.38
C ARG A 175 -3.33 2.58 4.55
N ALA A 176 -3.95 1.82 5.45
CA ALA A 176 -3.62 0.41 5.65
C ALA A 176 -3.90 -0.42 4.38
N ALA A 177 -5.04 -0.18 3.73
CA ALA A 177 -5.44 -0.83 2.50
C ALA A 177 -4.50 -0.51 1.33
N ILE A 178 -4.13 0.77 1.15
CA ILE A 178 -3.19 1.20 0.12
C ILE A 178 -1.80 0.60 0.40
N CYS A 179 -1.32 0.63 1.65
CA CYS A 179 -0.04 0.02 2.01
C CYS A 179 0.01 -1.47 1.65
N ALA A 180 -1.08 -2.19 1.91
CA ALA A 180 -1.21 -3.59 1.55
C ALA A 180 -1.28 -3.80 0.03
N ASN A 181 -2.01 -2.94 -0.68
CA ASN A 181 -2.18 -3.02 -2.14
C ASN A 181 -0.86 -2.79 -2.90
N GLU A 182 -0.05 -1.84 -2.43
CA GLU A 182 1.26 -1.52 -3.01
C GLU A 182 2.37 -2.49 -2.58
N ALA A 183 2.02 -3.60 -1.90
CA ALA A 183 2.96 -4.58 -1.36
C ALA A 183 4.05 -3.97 -0.44
N ILE A 184 3.73 -2.84 0.21
CA ILE A 184 4.57 -2.21 1.24
C ILE A 184 4.30 -2.86 2.60
N CYS A 185 3.04 -3.18 2.87
CA CYS A 185 2.60 -3.90 4.06
C CYS A 185 2.15 -5.32 3.71
N ASP A 186 2.23 -6.23 4.69
CA ASP A 186 1.64 -7.56 4.60
C ASP A 186 0.14 -7.52 4.92
N TYR A 187 -0.70 -7.86 3.94
CA TYR A 187 -2.17 -7.87 4.08
C TYR A 187 -2.66 -8.89 5.11
N ALA A 188 -2.02 -10.06 5.23
CA ALA A 188 -2.45 -11.09 6.17
C ALA A 188 -2.25 -10.59 7.60
N VAL A 189 -1.10 -9.97 7.88
CA VAL A 189 -0.83 -9.33 9.18
C VAL A 189 -1.87 -8.25 9.45
N LEU A 190 -2.09 -7.31 8.53
CA LEU A 190 -3.06 -6.23 8.73
C LEU A 190 -4.49 -6.76 8.92
N LYS A 191 -4.88 -7.79 8.18
CA LYS A 191 -6.20 -8.44 8.32
C LYS A 191 -6.36 -9.12 9.68
N THR A 192 -5.30 -9.71 10.22
CA THR A 192 -5.32 -10.31 11.57
C THR A 192 -5.57 -9.26 12.65
N PHE A 193 -4.96 -8.07 12.54
CA PHE A 193 -5.10 -7.01 13.55
C PHE A 193 -6.35 -6.15 13.38
N PHE A 194 -6.80 -5.91 12.14
CA PHE A 194 -7.81 -4.90 11.84
C PHE A 194 -9.04 -5.44 11.12
N GLY A 195 -9.07 -6.71 10.74
CA GLY A 195 -10.14 -7.27 9.92
C GLY A 195 -11.51 -7.13 10.56
N SER A 196 -11.63 -7.40 11.86
CA SER A 196 -12.88 -7.26 12.63
C SER A 196 -13.35 -5.81 12.73
N GLU A 197 -12.44 -4.90 13.08
CA GLU A 197 -12.68 -3.49 13.29
C GLU A 197 -13.06 -2.81 11.97
N ALA A 198 -12.30 -3.06 10.91
CA ALA A 198 -12.59 -2.51 9.58
C ALA A 198 -13.94 -3.02 9.04
N SER A 199 -14.24 -4.31 9.21
CA SER A 199 -15.51 -4.88 8.74
C SER A 199 -16.70 -4.32 9.51
N SER A 200 -16.55 -4.21 10.83
CA SER A 200 -17.60 -3.65 11.69
C SER A 200 -17.81 -2.16 11.38
N PHE A 201 -16.72 -1.40 11.26
CA PHE A 201 -16.76 0.00 10.88
C PHE A 201 -17.45 0.21 9.53
N TRP A 202 -17.04 -0.54 8.50
CA TRP A 202 -17.65 -0.45 7.17
C TRP A 202 -19.14 -0.79 7.17
N LEU A 203 -19.56 -1.76 7.98
CA LEU A 203 -20.97 -2.15 8.10
C LEU A 203 -21.86 -0.97 8.57
N TYR A 204 -21.37 -0.13 9.48
CA TYR A 204 -22.11 1.04 9.95
C TYR A 204 -21.91 2.27 9.05
N PHE A 205 -20.70 2.50 8.57
CA PHE A 205 -20.32 3.77 7.92
C PHE A 205 -20.17 3.71 6.39
N GLY A 206 -20.45 2.58 5.76
CA GLY A 206 -20.43 2.46 4.28
C GLY A 206 -21.37 3.47 3.61
N ARG A 207 -22.58 3.66 4.15
CA ARG A 207 -23.52 4.68 3.64
C ARG A 207 -23.03 6.12 3.82
N TYR A 208 -22.41 6.39 4.97
CA TYR A 208 -21.76 7.69 5.20
C TYR A 208 -20.69 7.96 4.14
N ALA A 209 -19.88 6.95 3.79
CA ALA A 209 -18.90 7.07 2.72
C ALA A 209 -19.55 7.32 1.35
N GLU A 210 -20.61 6.58 0.98
CA GLU A 210 -21.37 6.82 -0.25
C GLU A 210 -21.90 8.25 -0.33
N ARG A 211 -22.36 8.81 0.79
CA ARG A 211 -22.85 10.19 0.85
C ARG A 211 -21.73 11.21 0.70
N ARG A 212 -20.57 10.99 1.30
CA ARG A 212 -19.35 11.80 1.10
C ARG A 212 -18.93 11.80 -0.37
N GLN A 213 -19.01 10.64 -1.03
CA GLN A 213 -18.74 10.53 -2.46
C GLN A 213 -19.75 11.34 -3.29
N ALA A 214 -21.03 11.30 -2.95
CA ALA A 214 -22.08 12.08 -3.60
C ALA A 214 -21.89 13.61 -3.41
N ASP A 215 -21.27 14.03 -2.31
CA ASP A 215 -20.90 15.43 -2.03
C ASP A 215 -19.56 15.87 -2.69
N GLY A 216 -18.97 15.01 -3.53
CA GLY A 216 -17.80 15.35 -4.36
C GLY A 216 -16.46 14.83 -3.86
N TYR A 217 -16.43 14.09 -2.75
CA TYR A 217 -15.22 13.39 -2.29
C TYR A 217 -15.08 12.04 -3.01
N ALA A 218 -14.75 12.11 -4.31
CA ALA A 218 -14.62 10.92 -5.15
C ALA A 218 -13.61 9.91 -4.55
N GLY A 219 -14.04 8.66 -4.42
CA GLY A 219 -13.22 7.57 -3.91
C GLY A 219 -13.16 7.46 -2.38
N TYR A 220 -13.86 8.33 -1.64
CA TYR A 220 -13.87 8.29 -0.18
C TYR A 220 -14.33 6.92 0.36
N GLY A 221 -13.48 6.26 1.13
CA GLY A 221 -13.79 4.95 1.74
C GLY A 221 -13.64 3.77 0.79
N ASP A 222 -13.29 3.97 -0.49
CA ASP A 222 -13.18 2.87 -1.47
C ASP A 222 -12.08 1.87 -1.06
N TRP A 223 -10.96 2.37 -0.56
CA TRP A 223 -9.88 1.51 -0.13
C TRP A 223 -10.22 0.73 1.15
N THR A 224 -10.97 1.35 2.07
CA THR A 224 -11.52 0.66 3.25
C THR A 224 -12.47 -0.45 2.83
N ARG A 225 -13.40 -0.20 1.90
CA ARG A 225 -14.28 -1.23 1.33
C ARG A 225 -13.48 -2.39 0.75
N ARG A 226 -12.50 -2.09 -0.12
CA ARG A 226 -11.64 -3.11 -0.74
C ARG A 226 -10.85 -3.93 0.28
N PHE A 227 -10.42 -3.32 1.37
CA PHE A 227 -9.73 -4.03 2.46
C PHE A 227 -10.64 -5.05 3.14
N VAL A 228 -11.88 -4.64 3.44
CA VAL A 228 -12.92 -5.48 4.05
C VAL A 228 -13.32 -6.62 3.10
N ASP A 229 -13.61 -6.30 1.84
CA ASP A 229 -13.99 -7.26 0.80
C ASP A 229 -12.83 -8.20 0.42
N GLY A 230 -11.60 -7.87 0.81
CA GLY A 230 -10.40 -8.63 0.46
C GLY A 230 -9.93 -8.45 -0.97
N GLU A 231 -10.38 -7.38 -1.64
CA GLU A 231 -10.01 -6.90 -2.98
C GLU A 231 -8.69 -6.11 -2.99
N ILE A 232 -7.76 -6.48 -2.11
CA ILE A 232 -6.40 -5.97 -2.08
C ILE A 232 -5.59 -6.77 -3.08
N ASN A 233 -4.79 -6.09 -3.92
CA ASN A 233 -3.87 -6.77 -4.84
C ASN A 233 -2.83 -7.55 -4.03
N ARG A 234 -3.17 -8.80 -3.69
CA ARG A 234 -2.19 -9.80 -3.25
C ARG A 234 -1.35 -10.05 -4.48
N ALA A 235 -0.23 -9.33 -4.58
CA ALA A 235 0.65 -9.43 -5.74
C ALA A 235 0.79 -10.90 -6.15
N LYS A 236 0.56 -11.12 -7.45
CA LYS A 236 0.59 -12.37 -8.21
C LYS A 236 1.95 -13.07 -8.05
N PHE A 237 2.26 -13.59 -6.88
CA PHE A 237 3.50 -14.35 -6.64
C PHE A 237 3.41 -15.79 -7.18
N LEU A 238 2.27 -16.18 -7.79
CA LEU A 238 2.03 -17.50 -8.39
C LEU A 238 1.98 -17.45 -9.93
N GLY A 239 2.74 -16.56 -10.56
CA GLY A 239 2.84 -16.46 -12.02
C GLY A 239 4.17 -16.90 -12.62
N MET A 240 5.04 -17.56 -11.85
CA MET A 240 6.34 -18.03 -12.34
C MET A 240 6.71 -19.35 -11.67
N PHE A 241 6.01 -20.43 -12.02
CA PHE A 241 6.52 -21.80 -12.15
C PHE A 241 5.61 -22.59 -13.10
#